data_AF-A0A382TM88-F1
#
_entry.id   AF-A0A382TM88-F1
#
_cell.length_a   1.000
_cell.length_b   1.000
_cell.length_c   1.000
_cell.angle_alpha   90.00
_cell.angle_beta   90.00
_cell.angle_gamma   90.00
#
_symmetry.space_group_name_H-M   'P 1'
#
loop_
_entity.id
_entity.type
_entity.pdbx_description
1 polymer ?
#
loop_
_entity_poly.entity_id
_entity_poly.type
_entity_poly.pdbx_seq_one_letter_code
_entity_poly.pdbx_strand_id
1 'polypeptide(L)'
;MNDITSQNLTELIKNIKDKKISSEEATKSFIEKAEKAKTLNCYITEDFDSAIKKAKKFDSKPNFKCKLPGIPIAVKDLFCTDGVKTTAGSKILNNFIPTYESTVTQNLWNEGGILLGKLNCDEFAMGSSNETSFFGNVQSPIDKNLVPGGSSGGSASALASNLTPITIGTDTGGSIRQPASFTGTVGLKPTYGSCSRYGIVA
;
A
#
# COMPACT_ATOMS: atom_id res chain seq x y z
N MET A 1 -6.30 7.78 24.11
CA MET A 1 -6.85 7.48 22.76
C MET A 1 -6.06 6.32 22.21
N ASN A 2 -6.72 5.31 21.62
CA ASN A 2 -6.01 4.20 20.97
C ASN A 2 -5.10 4.76 19.86
N ASP A 3 -3.89 4.22 19.72
CA ASP A 3 -2.99 4.53 18.58
C ASP A 3 -3.77 4.34 17.28
N ILE A 4 -3.94 5.41 16.50
CA ILE A 4 -4.75 5.38 15.27
C ILE A 4 -4.22 4.31 14.30
N THR A 5 -2.91 4.12 14.28
CA THR A 5 -2.27 3.19 13.34
C THR A 5 -2.44 1.73 13.73
N SER A 6 -2.84 1.40 14.96
CA SER A 6 -3.08 0.02 15.39
C SER A 6 -4.52 -0.46 15.19
N GLN A 7 -5.42 0.43 14.75
CA GLN A 7 -6.81 0.09 14.45
C GLN A 7 -6.88 -0.73 13.16
N ASN A 8 -7.74 -1.75 13.13
CA ASN A 8 -8.03 -2.44 11.87
C ASN A 8 -8.86 -1.55 10.94
N LEU A 9 -8.90 -1.93 9.65
CA LEU A 9 -9.58 -1.14 8.62
C LEU A 9 -11.04 -0.81 8.95
N THR A 10 -11.80 -1.77 9.48
CA THR A 10 -13.22 -1.59 9.80
C THR A 10 -13.42 -0.59 10.93
N GLU A 11 -12.58 -0.65 11.96
CA GLU A 11 -12.56 0.32 13.07
C GLU A 11 -12.20 1.73 12.59
N LEU A 12 -11.17 1.84 11.74
CA LEU A 12 -10.74 3.11 11.18
C LEU A 12 -11.85 3.76 10.34
N ILE A 13 -12.51 2.99 9.47
CA ILE A 13 -13.67 3.44 8.69
C ILE A 13 -14.79 3.91 9.62
N LYS A 14 -15.10 3.12 10.66
CA LYS A 14 -16.15 3.47 11.62
C LYS A 14 -15.83 4.78 12.34
N ASN A 15 -14.60 4.95 12.81
CA ASN A 15 -14.19 6.13 13.54
C ASN A 15 -14.19 7.39 12.67
N ILE A 16 -13.84 7.28 11.38
CA ILE A 16 -13.97 8.40 10.41
C ILE A 16 -15.44 8.73 10.17
N LYS A 17 -16.30 7.72 9.94
CA LYS A 17 -17.76 7.93 9.73
C LYS A 17 -18.44 8.55 10.95
N ASP A 18 -18.06 8.12 12.14
CA ASP A 18 -18.55 8.64 13.42
C ASP A 18 -17.90 10.00 13.79
N LYS A 19 -17.00 10.52 12.95
CA LYS A 19 -16.25 11.78 13.16
C LYS A 19 -15.45 11.80 14.48
N LYS A 20 -15.01 10.64 14.96
CA LYS A 20 -14.13 10.51 16.12
C LYS A 20 -12.68 10.82 15.78
N ILE A 21 -12.31 10.59 14.51
CA ILE A 21 -11.05 10.98 13.89
C ILE A 21 -11.36 11.53 12.49
N SER A 22 -10.55 12.45 12.01
CA SER A 22 -10.59 12.94 10.63
C SER A 22 -9.75 12.05 9.69
N SER A 23 -9.98 12.16 8.39
CA SER A 23 -9.13 11.52 7.38
C SER A 23 -7.72 12.10 7.42
N GLU A 24 -7.58 13.41 7.65
CA GLU A 24 -6.28 14.07 7.80
C GLU A 24 -5.49 13.52 9.00
N GLU A 25 -6.11 13.39 10.18
CA GLU A 25 -5.47 12.82 11.36
C GLU A 25 -5.02 11.37 11.14
N ALA A 26 -5.88 10.55 10.51
CA ALA A 26 -5.52 9.18 10.17
C ALA A 26 -4.34 9.12 9.20
N THR A 27 -4.40 9.92 8.13
CA THR A 27 -3.36 9.98 7.10
C THR A 27 -2.02 10.45 7.69
N LYS A 28 -2.02 11.52 8.51
CA LYS A 28 -0.81 11.99 9.20
C LYS A 28 -0.21 10.92 10.11
N SER A 29 -1.06 10.22 10.86
CA SER A 29 -0.60 9.18 11.80
C SER A 29 0.16 8.06 11.08
N PHE A 30 -0.33 7.61 9.92
CA PHE A 30 0.36 6.60 9.11
C PHE A 30 1.64 7.16 8.45
N ILE A 31 1.63 8.40 7.97
CA ILE A 31 2.82 9.06 7.40
C ILE A 31 3.93 9.18 8.45
N GLU A 32 3.63 9.71 9.65
CA GLU A 32 4.60 9.86 10.73
C GLU A 32 5.23 8.52 11.13
N LYS A 33 4.45 7.43 11.07
CA LYS A 33 4.95 6.08 11.36
C LYS A 33 5.81 5.55 10.23
N ALA A 34 5.43 5.76 8.97
CA ALA A 34 6.21 5.40 7.80
C ALA A 34 7.57 6.16 7.76
N GLU A 35 7.58 7.43 8.14
CA GLU A 35 8.80 8.24 8.25
C GLU A 35 9.77 7.75 9.34
N LYS A 36 9.24 7.21 10.45
CA LYS A 36 10.07 6.62 11.52
C LYS A 36 10.56 5.21 11.18
N ALA A 37 9.93 4.53 10.22
CA ALA A 37 10.20 3.14 9.85
C ALA A 37 10.97 2.99 8.52
N LYS A 38 11.72 4.02 8.08
CA LYS A 38 12.49 3.99 6.82
C LYS A 38 13.46 2.80 6.73
N THR A 39 13.95 2.30 7.86
CA THR A 39 14.83 1.13 7.92
C THR A 39 14.19 -0.14 7.35
N LEU A 40 12.85 -0.22 7.28
CA LEU A 40 12.14 -1.35 6.66
C LEU A 40 12.15 -1.30 5.13
N ASN A 41 12.45 -0.14 4.54
CA ASN A 41 12.50 0.10 3.09
C ASN A 41 11.21 -0.30 2.33
N CYS A 42 10.05 -0.09 2.95
CA CYS A 42 8.76 -0.53 2.41
C CYS A 42 8.25 0.31 1.23
N TYR A 43 8.56 1.60 1.16
CA TYR A 43 8.05 2.52 0.13
C TYR A 43 9.14 2.83 -0.89
N ILE A 44 8.84 2.67 -2.19
CA ILE A 44 9.69 3.14 -3.30
C ILE A 44 9.37 4.60 -3.63
N THR A 45 8.06 4.90 -3.73
CA THR A 45 7.57 6.25 -4.06
C THR A 45 6.57 6.68 -3.00
N GLU A 46 6.77 7.86 -2.43
CA GLU A 46 5.91 8.42 -1.38
C GLU A 46 5.00 9.49 -2.02
N ASP A 47 3.69 9.38 -1.82
CA ASP A 47 2.68 10.35 -2.28
C ASP A 47 2.11 11.16 -1.09
N PHE A 48 2.89 11.30 -0.01
CA PHE A 48 2.42 11.83 1.29
C PHE A 48 1.82 13.23 1.20
N ASP A 49 2.43 14.16 0.46
CA ASP A 49 1.91 15.52 0.28
C ASP A 49 0.53 15.53 -0.41
N SER A 50 0.39 14.72 -1.45
CA SER A 50 -0.87 14.53 -2.17
C SER A 50 -1.89 13.83 -1.29
N ALA A 51 -1.48 12.83 -0.51
CA ALA A 51 -2.33 12.12 0.46
C ALA A 51 -2.94 13.10 1.47
N ILE A 52 -2.14 13.98 2.07
CA ILE A 52 -2.61 15.01 3.01
C ILE A 52 -3.59 15.98 2.34
N LYS A 53 -3.28 16.44 1.11
CA LYS A 53 -4.20 17.33 0.36
C LYS A 53 -5.53 16.64 0.07
N LYS A 54 -5.51 15.37 -0.32
CA LYS A 54 -6.71 14.56 -0.59
C LYS A 54 -7.51 14.31 0.69
N ALA A 55 -6.84 14.04 1.81
CA ALA A 55 -7.48 13.83 3.12
C ALA A 55 -8.19 15.10 3.60
N LYS A 56 -7.52 16.26 3.55
CA LYS A 56 -8.13 17.58 3.82
C LYS A 56 -9.34 17.86 2.94
N LYS A 57 -9.22 17.56 1.64
CA LYS A 57 -10.33 17.72 0.69
C LYS A 57 -11.50 16.82 1.06
N PHE A 58 -11.25 15.56 1.43
CA PHE A 58 -12.27 14.66 1.92
C PHE A 58 -12.94 15.23 3.19
N ASP A 59 -12.18 15.65 4.19
CA ASP A 59 -12.75 16.18 5.45
C ASP A 59 -13.60 17.44 5.23
N SER A 60 -13.25 18.28 4.25
CA SER A 60 -14.04 19.47 3.89
C SER A 60 -15.39 19.16 3.23
N LYS A 61 -15.48 18.01 2.51
CA LYS A 61 -16.68 17.58 1.80
C LYS A 61 -16.76 16.05 1.80
N PRO A 62 -17.05 15.43 2.95
CA PRO A 62 -16.93 13.98 3.09
C PRO A 62 -18.05 13.27 2.34
N ASN A 63 -17.70 12.15 1.71
CA ASN A 63 -18.67 11.19 1.17
C ASN A 63 -18.60 9.89 1.97
N PHE A 64 -19.38 9.81 3.06
CA PHE A 64 -19.42 8.63 3.92
C PHE A 64 -20.15 7.42 3.32
N LYS A 65 -20.74 7.55 2.12
CA LYS A 65 -21.42 6.45 1.41
C LYS A 65 -20.44 5.49 0.74
N CYS A 66 -19.22 5.94 0.45
CA CYS A 66 -18.17 5.11 -0.12
C CYS A 66 -17.72 3.99 0.84
N LYS A 67 -17.10 2.94 0.30
CA LYS A 67 -16.60 1.81 1.09
C LYS A 67 -15.32 2.13 1.87
N LEU A 68 -14.47 3.02 1.36
CA LEU A 68 -13.17 3.38 1.93
C LEU A 68 -13.08 4.90 2.18
N PRO A 69 -14.05 5.53 2.87
CA PRO A 69 -14.17 6.98 2.91
C PRO A 69 -12.96 7.64 3.61
N GLY A 70 -12.08 8.27 2.82
CA GLY A 70 -10.91 8.98 3.33
C GLY A 70 -9.84 8.06 3.93
N ILE A 71 -9.81 6.78 3.53
CA ILE A 71 -8.85 5.80 4.08
C ILE A 71 -7.51 5.91 3.35
N PRO A 72 -6.38 6.09 4.06
CA PRO A 72 -5.05 6.04 3.47
C PRO A 72 -4.66 4.59 3.13
N ILE A 73 -4.16 4.35 1.92
CA ILE A 73 -3.84 3.03 1.36
C ILE A 73 -2.50 3.10 0.62
N ALA A 74 -1.64 2.09 0.80
CA ALA A 74 -0.44 1.94 -0.02
C ALA A 74 -0.55 0.73 -0.96
N VAL A 75 0.01 0.84 -2.16
CA VAL A 75 -0.17 -0.16 -3.23
C VAL A 75 1.17 -0.65 -3.74
N LYS A 76 1.31 -1.94 -4.07
CA LYS A 76 2.53 -2.50 -4.66
C LYS A 76 2.93 -1.74 -5.92
N ASP A 77 4.23 -1.59 -6.16
CA ASP A 77 4.78 -0.83 -7.28
C ASP A 77 4.66 -1.51 -8.68
N LEU A 78 3.65 -2.35 -8.87
CA LEU A 78 3.26 -2.93 -10.17
C LEU A 78 1.98 -2.31 -10.71
N PHE A 79 1.15 -1.71 -9.85
CA PHE A 79 -0.07 -1.05 -10.26
C PHE A 79 0.28 0.30 -10.86
N CYS A 80 0.02 0.49 -12.15
CA CYS A 80 0.13 1.79 -12.79
C CYS A 80 -0.83 2.75 -12.09
N THR A 81 -0.30 3.91 -11.73
CA THR A 81 -1.03 4.96 -11.04
C THR A 81 -0.84 6.26 -11.78
N ASP A 82 -1.93 6.89 -12.19
CA ASP A 82 -1.87 8.05 -13.08
C ASP A 82 -1.11 9.21 -12.41
N GLY A 83 -0.06 9.70 -13.08
CA GLY A 83 0.79 10.76 -12.56
C GLY A 83 1.70 10.37 -11.39
N VAL A 84 1.72 9.10 -10.96
CA VAL A 84 2.58 8.61 -9.87
C VAL A 84 3.52 7.54 -10.39
N LYS A 85 4.82 7.72 -10.14
CA LYS A 85 5.89 6.82 -10.59
C LYS A 85 5.56 5.35 -10.30
N THR A 86 5.79 4.49 -11.29
CA THR A 86 5.59 3.04 -11.18
C THR A 86 6.81 2.33 -11.76
N THR A 87 7.57 1.62 -10.94
CA THR A 87 8.90 1.13 -11.34
C THR A 87 9.02 -0.39 -11.39
N ALA A 88 8.03 -1.13 -10.89
CA ALA A 88 8.10 -2.59 -10.74
C ALA A 88 9.33 -3.06 -9.94
N GLY A 89 9.85 -2.22 -9.03
CA GLY A 89 11.09 -2.50 -8.31
C GLY A 89 12.35 -2.56 -9.21
N SER A 90 12.26 -2.05 -10.45
CA SER A 90 13.31 -2.17 -11.47
C SER A 90 13.97 -0.83 -11.80
N LYS A 91 15.26 -0.91 -12.16
CA LYS A 91 15.97 0.21 -12.79
C LYS A 91 15.37 0.59 -14.15
N ILE A 92 14.84 -0.38 -14.91
CA ILE A 92 14.33 -0.18 -16.27
C ILE A 92 13.18 0.83 -16.30
N LEU A 93 12.33 0.81 -15.28
CA LEU A 93 11.16 1.69 -15.16
C LEU A 93 11.34 2.80 -14.12
N ASN A 94 12.57 3.10 -13.69
CA ASN A 94 12.84 4.05 -12.59
C ASN A 94 12.28 5.47 -12.77
N ASN A 95 12.03 5.86 -14.03
CA ASN A 95 11.51 7.17 -14.43
C ASN A 95 10.15 7.04 -15.15
N PHE A 96 9.52 5.88 -15.11
CA PHE A 96 8.21 5.68 -15.73
C PHE A 96 7.11 6.29 -14.86
N ILE A 97 6.39 7.25 -15.45
CA ILE A 97 5.19 7.87 -14.88
C ILE A 97 4.03 7.52 -15.81
N PRO A 98 3.14 6.58 -15.42
CA PRO A 98 1.98 6.22 -16.22
C PRO A 98 1.06 7.42 -16.44
N THR A 99 0.47 7.49 -17.64
CA THR A 99 -0.60 8.44 -18.00
C THR A 99 -1.99 7.79 -17.94
N TYR A 100 -2.10 6.70 -17.16
CA TYR A 100 -3.32 5.92 -17.02
C TYR A 100 -3.34 5.25 -15.65
N GLU A 101 -4.55 4.97 -15.16
CA GLU A 101 -4.80 4.33 -13.88
C GLU A 101 -5.11 2.83 -14.08
N SER A 102 -4.56 1.97 -13.21
CA SER A 102 -4.97 0.55 -13.21
C SER A 102 -6.43 0.42 -12.79
N THR A 103 -7.15 -0.60 -13.27
CA THR A 103 -8.56 -0.77 -12.88
C THR A 103 -8.72 -0.95 -11.36
N VAL A 104 -7.76 -1.62 -10.73
CA VAL A 104 -7.82 -1.90 -9.28
C VAL A 104 -7.68 -0.61 -8.47
N THR A 105 -6.67 0.21 -8.75
CA THR A 105 -6.46 1.49 -8.07
C THR A 105 -7.57 2.48 -8.37
N GLN A 106 -8.06 2.56 -9.61
CA GLN A 106 -9.23 3.38 -9.96
C GLN A 106 -10.44 3.03 -9.08
N ASN A 107 -10.71 1.74 -8.88
CA ASN A 107 -11.83 1.29 -8.04
C ASN A 107 -11.64 1.70 -6.56
N LEU A 108 -10.42 1.65 -6.03
CA LEU A 108 -10.13 2.10 -4.66
C LEU A 108 -10.38 3.61 -4.49
N TRP A 109 -9.93 4.40 -5.46
CA TRP A 109 -10.09 5.86 -5.43
C TRP A 109 -11.55 6.27 -5.60
N ASN A 110 -12.30 5.58 -6.47
CA ASN A 110 -13.75 5.78 -6.61
C ASN A 110 -14.51 5.50 -5.31
N GLU A 111 -13.98 4.59 -4.49
CA GLU A 111 -14.52 4.24 -3.17
C GLU A 111 -13.90 5.08 -2.03
N GLY A 112 -13.24 6.19 -2.35
CA GLY A 112 -12.77 7.19 -1.38
C GLY A 112 -11.40 6.91 -0.76
N GLY A 113 -10.70 5.86 -1.21
CA GLY A 113 -9.33 5.59 -0.79
C GLY A 113 -8.37 6.73 -1.19
N ILE A 114 -7.28 6.86 -0.44
CA ILE A 114 -6.25 7.87 -0.65
C ILE A 114 -4.90 7.19 -0.74
N LEU A 115 -4.17 7.40 -1.82
CA LEU A 115 -2.84 6.83 -2.00
C LEU A 115 -1.84 7.45 -1.00
N LEU A 116 -1.18 6.62 -0.20
CA LEU A 116 0.00 6.98 0.57
C LEU A 116 1.28 6.89 -0.26
N GLY A 117 1.38 5.89 -1.13
CA GLY A 117 2.58 5.65 -1.92
C GLY A 117 2.64 4.24 -2.51
N LYS A 118 3.75 3.97 -3.19
CA LYS A 118 4.05 2.73 -3.89
C LYS A 118 5.01 1.89 -3.07
N LEU A 119 4.59 0.65 -2.80
CA LEU A 119 5.30 -0.30 -1.95
C LEU A 119 6.29 -1.13 -2.75
N ASN A 120 7.44 -1.37 -2.14
CA ASN A 120 8.56 -2.12 -2.69
C ASN A 120 8.17 -3.58 -2.99
N CYS A 121 8.85 -4.15 -3.98
CA CYS A 121 8.62 -5.50 -4.49
C CYS A 121 9.91 -6.09 -5.07
N ASP A 122 9.98 -7.41 -5.23
CA ASP A 122 10.99 -8.00 -6.12
C ASP A 122 10.85 -7.43 -7.53
N GLU A 123 11.98 -7.29 -8.22
CA GLU A 123 12.05 -6.73 -9.57
C GLU A 123 11.12 -7.51 -10.52
N PHE A 124 10.20 -6.81 -11.20
CA PHE A 124 9.16 -7.38 -12.06
C PHE A 124 8.34 -8.50 -11.43
N ALA A 125 8.15 -8.44 -10.10
CA ALA A 125 7.44 -9.47 -9.34
C ALA A 125 8.16 -10.84 -9.28
N MET A 126 9.41 -10.95 -9.74
CA MET A 126 10.16 -12.19 -9.84
C MET A 126 11.09 -12.36 -8.63
N GLY A 127 10.56 -13.02 -7.60
CA GLY A 127 11.29 -13.33 -6.37
C GLY A 127 10.34 -13.70 -5.24
N SER A 128 10.91 -14.24 -4.17
CA SER A 128 10.19 -14.68 -2.98
C SER A 128 10.83 -14.21 -1.68
N SER A 129 11.64 -13.15 -1.74
CA SER A 129 12.31 -12.55 -0.57
C SER A 129 12.32 -11.02 -0.55
N ASN A 130 11.97 -10.35 -1.66
CA ASN A 130 12.07 -8.90 -1.85
C ASN A 130 13.51 -8.35 -1.83
N GLU A 131 14.50 -9.19 -2.09
CA GLU A 131 15.92 -8.82 -2.14
C GLU A 131 16.38 -8.44 -3.55
N THR A 132 15.59 -8.74 -4.58
CA THR A 132 15.96 -8.39 -5.97
C THR A 132 15.59 -6.96 -6.35
N SER A 133 14.89 -6.23 -5.48
CA SER A 133 14.51 -4.85 -5.74
C SER A 133 15.73 -3.98 -6.01
N PHE A 134 15.70 -3.26 -7.12
CA PHE A 134 16.72 -2.25 -7.45
C PHE A 134 16.80 -1.13 -6.39
N PHE A 135 15.71 -0.90 -5.66
CA PHE A 135 15.63 0.12 -4.59
C PHE A 135 16.09 -0.42 -3.23
N GLY A 136 16.68 -1.61 -3.20
CA GLY A 136 17.20 -2.27 -2.01
C GLY A 136 16.19 -3.16 -1.30
N ASN A 137 16.71 -4.01 -0.43
CA ASN A 137 15.95 -5.06 0.24
C ASN A 137 14.92 -4.47 1.21
N VAL A 138 13.71 -5.04 1.20
CA VAL A 138 12.74 -4.81 2.27
C VAL A 138 13.14 -5.65 3.48
N GLN A 139 13.12 -5.06 4.67
CA GLN A 139 13.40 -5.79 5.90
C GLN A 139 12.12 -6.41 6.48
N SER A 140 12.25 -7.60 7.08
CA SER A 140 11.15 -8.19 7.83
C SER A 140 10.94 -7.44 9.15
N PRO A 141 9.70 -7.11 9.51
CA PRO A 141 9.41 -6.52 10.82
C PRO A 141 9.34 -7.55 11.95
N ILE A 142 9.42 -8.85 11.63
CA ILE A 142 9.41 -9.94 12.62
C ILE A 142 10.79 -10.10 13.26
N ASP A 143 11.85 -10.12 12.45
CA ASP A 143 13.24 -10.15 12.90
C ASP A 143 14.16 -9.59 11.80
N LYS A 144 15.24 -8.91 12.21
CA LYS A 144 16.20 -8.26 11.31
C LYS A 144 16.96 -9.22 10.38
N ASN A 145 17.02 -10.52 10.70
CA ASN A 145 17.72 -11.53 9.89
C ASN A 145 16.76 -12.34 8.99
N LEU A 146 15.48 -11.94 8.93
CA LEU A 146 14.46 -12.61 8.13
C LEU A 146 14.07 -11.74 6.93
N VAL A 147 13.66 -12.42 5.87
CA VAL A 147 13.04 -11.78 4.71
C VAL A 147 11.54 -11.61 4.95
N PRO A 148 10.90 -10.55 4.44
CA PRO A 148 9.44 -10.37 4.52
C PRO A 148 8.68 -11.29 3.54
N GLY A 149 9.40 -12.10 2.76
CA GLY A 149 8.86 -12.85 1.63
C GLY A 149 8.80 -12.01 0.35
N GLY A 150 8.30 -12.60 -0.74
CA GLY A 150 8.17 -11.91 -2.02
C GLY A 150 7.12 -12.51 -2.95
N SER A 151 6.72 -11.80 -4.00
CA SER A 151 7.25 -10.50 -4.42
C SER A 151 6.54 -9.29 -3.85
N SER A 152 5.51 -9.47 -3.01
CA SER A 152 4.82 -8.37 -2.32
C SER A 152 5.37 -8.16 -0.90
N GLY A 153 6.69 -8.29 -0.70
CA GLY A 153 7.34 -8.18 0.61
C GLY A 153 7.17 -6.79 1.24
N GLY A 154 7.31 -5.73 0.44
CA GLY A 154 7.01 -4.35 0.90
C GLY A 154 5.56 -4.18 1.35
N SER A 155 4.61 -4.85 0.68
CA SER A 155 3.19 -4.83 1.08
C SER A 155 2.94 -5.53 2.41
N ALA A 156 3.56 -6.69 2.63
CA ALA A 156 3.39 -7.46 3.85
C ALA A 156 4.13 -6.85 5.05
N SER A 157 5.33 -6.31 4.81
CA SER A 157 6.12 -5.58 5.82
C SER A 157 5.42 -4.28 6.25
N ALA A 158 4.94 -3.48 5.29
CA ALA A 158 4.19 -2.25 5.60
C ALA A 158 2.92 -2.50 6.42
N LEU A 159 2.17 -3.56 6.10
CA LEU A 159 0.96 -3.92 6.84
C LEU A 159 1.31 -4.42 8.25
N ALA A 160 2.26 -5.34 8.39
CA ALA A 160 2.67 -5.89 9.69
C ALA A 160 3.25 -4.82 10.64
N SER A 161 3.87 -3.77 10.09
CA SER A 161 4.39 -2.64 10.85
C SER A 161 3.41 -1.49 11.03
N ASN A 162 2.14 -1.65 10.65
CA ASN A 162 1.11 -0.61 10.76
C ASN A 162 1.49 0.69 10.03
N LEU A 163 2.18 0.60 8.89
CA LEU A 163 2.52 1.77 8.05
C LEU A 163 1.38 2.18 7.12
N THR A 164 0.33 1.35 7.06
CA THR A 164 -0.91 1.55 6.32
C THR A 164 -1.93 0.50 6.82
N PRO A 165 -3.23 0.81 6.86
CA PRO A 165 -4.24 -0.12 7.39
C PRO A 165 -4.57 -1.27 6.42
N ILE A 166 -4.23 -1.13 5.14
CA ILE A 166 -4.44 -2.15 4.10
C ILE A 166 -3.46 -1.92 2.95
N THR A 167 -3.04 -3.00 2.30
CA THR A 167 -2.21 -2.96 1.09
C THR A 167 -2.84 -3.77 -0.04
N ILE A 168 -2.43 -3.46 -1.27
CA ILE A 168 -2.76 -4.24 -2.46
C ILE A 168 -1.47 -4.78 -3.07
N GLY A 169 -1.40 -6.10 -3.22
CA GLY A 169 -0.27 -6.82 -3.83
C GLY A 169 -0.68 -7.58 -5.10
N THR A 170 0.27 -8.36 -5.64
CA THR A 170 0.03 -9.27 -6.77
C THR A 170 0.51 -10.67 -6.41
N ASP A 171 -0.19 -11.71 -6.87
CA ASP A 171 0.13 -13.12 -6.59
C ASP A 171 0.11 -13.92 -7.89
N THR A 172 1.30 -14.22 -8.40
CA THR A 172 1.50 -15.08 -9.59
C THR A 172 1.73 -16.53 -9.17
N GLY A 173 2.59 -16.75 -8.18
CA GLY A 173 2.96 -18.08 -7.68
C GLY A 173 2.95 -18.22 -6.16
N GLY A 174 2.26 -17.34 -5.44
CA GLY A 174 2.32 -17.21 -3.99
C GLY A 174 2.67 -15.81 -3.51
N SER A 175 2.84 -14.85 -4.41
CA SER A 175 3.45 -13.55 -4.12
C SER A 175 2.62 -12.59 -3.25
N ILE A 176 1.40 -12.96 -2.84
CA ILE A 176 0.66 -12.33 -1.72
C ILE A 176 0.66 -13.26 -0.51
N ARG A 177 0.32 -14.53 -0.72
CA ARG A 177 0.11 -15.50 0.37
C ARG A 177 1.39 -15.81 1.16
N GLN A 178 2.53 -15.96 0.48
CA GLN A 178 3.81 -16.26 1.11
C GLN A 178 4.34 -15.08 1.95
N PRO A 179 4.38 -13.83 1.44
CA PRO A 179 4.75 -12.69 2.28
C PRO A 179 3.82 -12.51 3.48
N ALA A 180 2.51 -12.68 3.27
CA ALA A 180 1.54 -12.58 4.36
C ALA A 180 1.80 -13.63 5.46
N SER A 181 2.11 -14.87 5.07
CA SER A 181 2.52 -15.92 6.01
C SER A 181 3.81 -15.58 6.75
N PHE A 182 4.79 -14.98 6.08
CA PHE A 182 6.10 -14.66 6.67
C PHE A 182 6.01 -13.51 7.67
N THR A 183 5.13 -12.54 7.44
CA THR A 183 4.97 -11.38 8.34
C THR A 183 3.78 -11.50 9.30
N GLY A 184 3.12 -12.66 9.35
CA GLY A 184 1.99 -12.89 10.25
C GLY A 184 0.75 -12.04 9.94
N THR A 185 0.51 -11.74 8.66
CA THR A 185 -0.64 -10.95 8.19
C THR A 185 -1.61 -11.80 7.37
N VAL A 186 -2.78 -11.23 7.03
CA VAL A 186 -3.77 -11.90 6.18
C VAL A 186 -3.61 -11.44 4.73
N GLY A 187 -3.32 -12.39 3.84
CA GLY A 187 -3.19 -12.15 2.40
C GLY A 187 -4.13 -13.05 1.59
N LEU A 188 -5.00 -12.44 0.78
CA LEU A 188 -5.94 -13.16 -0.08
C LEU A 188 -5.57 -12.98 -1.55
N LYS A 189 -5.34 -14.11 -2.24
CA LYS A 189 -5.37 -14.13 -3.70
C LYS A 189 -6.79 -14.52 -4.16
N PRO A 190 -7.54 -13.61 -4.81
CA PRO A 190 -8.88 -13.95 -5.30
C PRO A 190 -8.83 -14.98 -6.44
N THR A 191 -10.01 -15.44 -6.87
CA THR A 191 -10.15 -16.28 -8.07
C THR A 191 -9.61 -15.53 -9.28
N TYR A 192 -8.90 -16.24 -10.16
CA TYR A 192 -8.40 -15.66 -11.41
C TYR A 192 -9.57 -15.11 -12.24
N GLY A 193 -9.48 -13.86 -12.66
CA GLY A 193 -10.54 -13.14 -13.38
C GLY A 193 -11.45 -12.26 -12.49
N SER A 194 -11.42 -12.41 -11.17
CA SER A 194 -12.24 -11.58 -10.26
C SER A 194 -11.74 -10.13 -10.12
N CYS A 195 -10.43 -9.92 -10.26
CA CYS A 195 -9.83 -8.59 -10.32
C CYS A 195 -9.24 -8.39 -11.72
N SER A 196 -9.55 -7.24 -12.32
CA SER A 196 -8.94 -6.85 -13.60
C SER A 196 -7.42 -6.79 -13.47
N ARG A 197 -6.72 -7.23 -14.51
CA ARG A 197 -5.26 -7.11 -14.63
C ARG A 197 -4.82 -5.89 -15.45
N TYR A 198 -5.78 -5.11 -15.96
CA TYR A 198 -5.46 -3.92 -16.74
C TYR A 198 -4.69 -2.91 -15.88
N GLY A 199 -3.55 -2.46 -16.41
CA GLY A 199 -2.64 -1.54 -15.76
C GLY A 199 -1.77 -2.14 -14.66
N ILE A 200 -1.65 -3.46 -14.58
CA ILE A 200 -0.63 -4.13 -13.76
C ILE A 200 0.55 -4.49 -14.66
N VAL A 201 1.77 -4.08 -14.30
CA VAL A 201 3.00 -4.47 -14.99
C VAL A 201 3.21 -5.98 -14.85
N ALA A 202 3.51 -6.65 -15.97
CA ALA A 202 3.65 -8.10 -16.08
C ALA A 202 5.06 -8.49 -16.55
#